data_AF-A0A8J9WZW5-F1
#
_entry.id   AF-A0A8J9WZW5-F1
#
_cell.length_a   1.000
_cell.length_b   1.000
_cell.length_c   1.000
_cell.angle_alpha   90.00
_cell.angle_beta   90.00
_cell.angle_gamma   90.00
#
_symmetry.space_group_name_H-M   'P 1'
#
loop_
_entity.id
_entity.type
_entity.pdbx_description
1 polymer ?
#
loop_
_entity_poly.entity_id
_entity_poly.type
_entity_poly.pdbx_seq_one_letter_code
_entity_poly.pdbx_strand_id
1 'polypeptide(L)'
;MLSRLWVGLMFTTTVLARPTTAWATFGWRRIVVRRQVPIPAVTPTCFSSAIANPTDEWKGSSHSSSGFVDHILLDADQAPLSVTDAVQRILTDRKKQNLAVTELNATELLHLGSVWFLPASAPRDPALGGRPVRLDQTAPALQAGDYLRVHHHPRRFPHAHRYDWSKSIHDTSGDKPGVIVAEDTDKGWLVIRKPSMVPVHMTVDNCRENVADCLKQARAWQSPTADARDVYITTPQRLDQNTSGLVVVATLKPFAAYFASLLRSKTARQLSGDGDDRNHESLGSVHKLYRCL
;
A
#
# COMPACT_ATOMS: atom_id res chain seq x y z
N MET A 1 -12.02 58.62 29.60
CA MET A 1 -12.44 57.95 30.85
C MET A 1 -13.09 56.64 30.45
N LEU A 2 -12.34 55.52 30.53
CA LEU A 2 -12.39 54.51 31.62
C LEU A 2 -13.78 53.83 31.65
N SER A 3 -13.99 52.51 31.54
CA SER A 3 -13.13 51.34 31.84
C SER A 3 -13.74 50.06 31.25
N ARG A 4 -12.90 49.03 31.07
CA ARG A 4 -13.24 47.61 30.82
C ARG A 4 -13.76 46.91 32.08
N LEU A 5 -14.59 45.86 31.94
CA LEU A 5 -14.72 44.71 32.86
C LEU A 5 -15.44 43.58 32.08
N TRP A 6 -14.79 42.51 31.62
CA TRP A 6 -14.43 41.27 32.34
C TRP A 6 -15.55 40.69 33.21
N VAL A 7 -16.18 39.62 32.71
CA VAL A 7 -16.89 38.64 33.54
C VAL A 7 -16.34 37.27 33.17
N GLY A 8 -15.44 36.78 34.01
CA GLY A 8 -15.19 35.36 34.16
C GLY A 8 -15.90 34.90 35.43
N LEU A 9 -16.67 33.82 35.36
CA LEU A 9 -16.97 33.04 36.54
C LEU A 9 -16.85 31.55 36.21
N MET A 10 -15.93 30.94 36.96
CA MET A 10 -15.63 29.52 36.98
C MET A 10 -16.83 28.70 37.43
N PHE A 11 -17.05 27.55 36.79
CA PHE A 11 -17.82 26.47 37.40
C PHE A 11 -16.86 25.38 37.88
N THR A 12 -16.92 25.19 39.20
CA THR A 12 -16.26 24.17 39.98
C THR A 12 -16.89 22.80 39.73
N THR A 13 -16.03 21.80 39.78
CA THR A 13 -16.23 20.37 39.57
C THR A 13 -17.36 19.77 40.42
N THR A 14 -18.21 18.94 39.81
CA THR A 14 -18.94 17.88 40.53
C THR A 14 -18.76 16.58 39.76
N VAL A 15 -18.02 15.65 40.37
CA VAL A 15 -17.84 14.28 39.88
C VAL A 15 -19.12 13.50 40.17
N LEU A 16 -19.79 13.03 39.13
CA LEU A 16 -20.89 12.07 39.22
C LEU A 16 -20.46 10.77 38.55
N ALA A 17 -20.31 9.73 39.37
CA ALA A 17 -20.05 8.37 38.96
C ALA A 17 -21.18 7.86 38.05
N ARG A 18 -20.81 7.16 36.96
CA ARG A 18 -21.78 6.46 36.10
C ARG A 18 -21.84 4.96 36.44
N PRO A 19 -23.05 4.38 36.45
CA PRO A 19 -23.27 2.98 36.79
C PRO A 19 -22.97 2.04 35.62
N THR A 20 -22.51 0.85 35.97
CA THR A 20 -22.34 -0.32 35.10
C THR A 20 -23.70 -0.89 34.69
N THR A 21 -23.92 -1.11 33.40
CA THR A 21 -24.98 -1.98 32.90
C THR A 21 -24.47 -2.79 31.71
N ALA A 22 -24.43 -4.10 31.91
CA ALA A 22 -24.08 -5.10 30.92
C ALA A 22 -25.25 -5.29 29.92
N TRP A 23 -24.94 -5.35 28.63
CA TRP A 23 -25.85 -5.81 27.61
C TRP A 23 -25.28 -7.07 26.95
N ALA A 24 -25.99 -8.18 27.14
CA ALA A 24 -25.73 -9.44 26.46
C ALA A 24 -26.25 -9.37 25.03
N THR A 25 -25.45 -9.81 24.04
CA THR A 25 -25.94 -10.14 22.71
C THR A 25 -25.50 -11.55 22.31
N PHE A 26 -26.48 -12.32 21.85
CA PHE A 26 -26.42 -13.73 21.49
C PHE A 26 -25.59 -13.94 20.22
N GLY A 27 -24.51 -14.72 20.34
CA GLY A 27 -23.75 -15.24 19.20
C GLY A 27 -24.10 -16.71 18.94
N TRP A 28 -24.57 -17.01 17.74
CA TRP A 28 -24.76 -18.39 17.29
C TRP A 28 -23.39 -19.03 17.04
N ARG A 29 -23.01 -20.01 17.87
CA ARG A 29 -21.83 -20.88 17.65
C ARG A 29 -22.29 -22.27 17.24
N ARG A 30 -21.83 -22.70 16.06
CA ARG A 30 -21.92 -24.08 15.56
C ARG A 30 -21.00 -24.96 16.41
N ILE A 31 -21.57 -25.83 17.23
CA ILE A 31 -20.82 -26.79 18.06
C ILE A 31 -20.40 -27.96 17.17
N VAL A 32 -19.09 -28.16 17.00
CA VAL A 32 -18.52 -29.42 16.48
C VAL A 32 -17.85 -30.12 17.67
N VAL A 33 -18.45 -31.21 18.12
CA VAL A 33 -17.89 -32.07 19.16
C VAL A 33 -16.82 -32.98 18.53
N ARG A 34 -15.54 -32.72 18.79
CA ARG A 34 -14.46 -33.68 18.52
C ARG A 34 -14.08 -34.37 19.83
N ARG A 35 -14.23 -35.70 19.88
CA ARG A 35 -13.71 -36.56 20.95
C ARG A 35 -12.18 -36.46 20.99
N GLN A 36 -11.62 -36.15 22.16
CA GLN A 36 -10.19 -36.27 22.43
C GLN A 36 -9.87 -37.74 22.78
N VAL A 37 -8.92 -38.31 22.06
CA VAL A 37 -8.27 -39.59 22.41
C VAL A 37 -6.88 -39.24 22.97
N PRO A 38 -6.42 -39.85 24.08
CA PRO A 38 -5.10 -39.54 24.64
C PRO A 38 -4.00 -40.18 23.79
N ILE A 39 -2.96 -39.40 23.46
CA ILE A 39 -1.72 -39.88 22.84
C ILE A 39 -0.67 -40.09 23.95
N PRO A 40 0.05 -41.22 24.01
CA PRO A 40 1.06 -41.47 25.03
C PRO A 40 2.31 -40.61 24.83
N ALA A 41 2.96 -40.26 25.94
CA ALA A 41 4.18 -39.45 25.97
C ALA A 41 5.36 -40.18 25.31
N VAL A 42 6.00 -39.51 24.35
CA VAL A 42 7.26 -39.97 23.74
C VAL A 42 8.40 -39.08 24.26
N THR A 43 9.36 -39.72 24.90
CA THR A 43 10.63 -39.16 25.37
C THR A 43 11.47 -38.65 24.19
N PRO A 44 12.10 -37.45 24.27
CA PRO A 44 12.93 -36.97 23.19
C PRO A 44 14.28 -37.70 23.21
N THR A 45 14.53 -38.53 22.20
CA THR A 45 15.89 -38.98 21.86
C THR A 45 16.52 -37.92 20.97
N CYS A 46 17.72 -37.50 21.36
CA CYS A 46 18.58 -36.58 20.63
C CYS A 46 19.03 -37.21 19.30
N PHE A 47 18.42 -36.80 18.20
CA PHE A 47 18.96 -37.02 16.86
C PHE A 47 19.63 -35.74 16.38
N SER A 48 20.97 -35.74 16.43
CA SER A 48 21.80 -34.87 15.61
C SER A 48 21.65 -35.33 14.16
N SER A 49 20.76 -34.67 13.42
CA SER A 49 20.82 -34.66 11.96
C SER A 49 21.28 -33.27 11.57
N ALA A 50 22.42 -33.19 10.88
CA ALA A 50 22.80 -32.00 10.16
C ALA A 50 21.64 -31.68 9.20
N ILE A 51 20.85 -30.67 9.53
CA ILE A 51 19.78 -30.17 8.67
C ILE A 51 20.50 -29.57 7.46
N ALA A 52 20.57 -30.35 6.38
CA ALA A 52 20.97 -29.84 5.07
C ALA A 52 20.15 -28.58 4.79
N ASN A 53 20.81 -27.49 4.42
CA ASN A 53 20.20 -26.17 4.30
C ASN A 53 19.14 -26.21 3.18
N PRO A 54 17.83 -26.12 3.48
CA PRO A 54 16.78 -26.31 2.47
C PRO A 54 16.68 -25.17 1.44
N THR A 55 17.59 -24.20 1.50
CA THR A 55 17.78 -23.15 0.50
C THR A 55 18.55 -23.60 -0.72
N ASP A 56 19.32 -24.70 -0.64
CA ASP A 56 19.89 -25.32 -1.84
C ASP A 56 18.77 -25.85 -2.77
N GLU A 57 17.56 -26.08 -2.23
CA GLU A 57 16.36 -26.46 -2.99
C GLU A 57 15.48 -25.26 -3.40
N TRP A 58 15.67 -24.07 -2.83
CA TRP A 58 14.97 -22.86 -3.32
C TRP A 58 15.63 -22.39 -4.61
N LYS A 59 15.38 -23.14 -5.68
CA LYS A 59 15.43 -22.62 -7.04
C LYS A 59 14.31 -21.60 -7.09
N GLY A 60 14.60 -20.34 -6.75
CA GLY A 60 13.71 -19.22 -7.09
C GLY A 60 13.19 -19.46 -8.50
N SER A 61 11.93 -19.10 -8.79
CA SER A 61 11.32 -19.44 -10.08
C SER A 61 12.30 -19.13 -11.22
N SER A 62 12.37 -19.92 -12.30
CA SER A 62 13.27 -19.68 -13.44
C SER A 62 13.11 -18.29 -14.10
N HIS A 63 12.16 -17.47 -13.62
CA HIS A 63 11.93 -16.07 -13.93
C HIS A 63 12.48 -15.07 -12.90
N SER A 64 13.18 -15.54 -11.86
CA SER A 64 13.64 -14.78 -10.67
C SER A 64 15.09 -14.32 -10.75
N SER A 65 15.70 -14.32 -11.94
CA SER A 65 16.96 -13.63 -12.23
C SER A 65 16.69 -12.35 -13.01
N SER A 66 15.59 -11.67 -12.68
CA SER A 66 15.31 -10.38 -13.28
C SER A 66 16.36 -9.41 -12.75
N GLY A 67 17.24 -8.86 -13.60
CA GLY A 67 18.42 -8.07 -13.19
C GLY A 67 18.16 -6.81 -12.36
N PHE A 68 16.90 -6.58 -11.97
CA PHE A 68 16.39 -5.47 -11.16
C PHE A 68 15.91 -5.88 -9.75
N VAL A 69 16.00 -7.17 -9.36
CA VAL A 69 15.65 -7.66 -8.01
C VAL A 69 16.70 -8.63 -7.48
N ASP A 70 17.03 -8.49 -6.20
CA ASP A 70 17.78 -9.49 -5.44
C ASP A 70 16.87 -10.20 -4.42
N HIS A 71 17.06 -11.50 -4.30
CA HIS A 71 16.32 -12.39 -3.40
C HIS A 71 17.30 -12.97 -2.39
N ILE A 72 17.06 -12.75 -1.11
CA ILE A 72 18.03 -13.05 -0.05
C ILE A 72 17.34 -13.81 1.05
N LEU A 73 17.97 -14.89 1.48
CA LEU A 73 17.70 -15.48 2.78
C LEU A 73 18.81 -15.04 3.74
N LEU A 74 18.44 -14.59 4.93
CA LEU A 74 19.44 -14.28 5.95
C LEU A 74 19.96 -15.57 6.59
N ASP A 75 21.27 -15.77 6.55
CA ASP A 75 21.92 -16.87 7.24
C ASP A 75 22.10 -16.58 8.74
N ALA A 76 22.31 -17.64 9.53
CA ALA A 76 22.40 -17.56 10.99
C ALA A 76 23.62 -16.77 11.49
N ASP A 77 24.70 -16.73 10.72
CA ASP A 77 25.91 -15.94 11.00
C ASP A 77 25.74 -14.44 10.67
N GLN A 78 24.75 -14.11 9.86
CA GLN A 78 24.45 -12.74 9.45
C GLN A 78 23.39 -12.07 10.33
N ALA A 79 22.64 -12.84 11.11
CA ALA A 79 21.54 -12.37 11.96
C ALA A 79 21.94 -12.27 13.45
N PRO A 80 21.32 -11.37 14.23
CA PRO A 80 20.31 -10.40 13.83
C PRO A 80 20.91 -9.22 13.04
N LEU A 81 20.19 -8.73 12.03
CA LEU A 81 20.65 -7.63 11.17
C LEU A 81 19.56 -6.58 10.97
N SER A 82 19.92 -5.29 10.99
CA SER A 82 18.96 -4.25 10.64
C SER A 82 18.58 -4.35 9.15
N VAL A 83 17.35 -4.00 8.80
CA VAL A 83 16.90 -4.01 7.39
C VAL A 83 17.74 -3.06 6.54
N THR A 84 18.11 -1.91 7.08
CA THR A 84 18.95 -0.92 6.39
C THR A 84 20.34 -1.50 6.10
N ASP A 85 20.96 -2.17 7.07
CA ASP A 85 22.29 -2.78 6.86
C ASP A 85 22.23 -3.95 5.89
N ALA A 86 21.17 -4.77 5.96
CA ALA A 86 20.93 -5.84 5.00
C ALA A 86 20.87 -5.29 3.58
N VAL A 87 20.06 -4.25 3.35
CA VAL A 87 19.95 -3.60 2.04
C VAL A 87 21.27 -2.94 1.62
N GLN A 88 21.97 -2.29 2.54
CA GLN A 88 23.26 -1.64 2.25
C GLN A 88 24.33 -2.64 1.82
N ARG A 89 24.37 -3.84 2.42
CA ARG A 89 25.27 -4.93 2.01
C ARG A 89 25.03 -5.33 0.56
N ILE A 90 23.76 -5.54 0.17
CA ILE A 90 23.37 -5.88 -1.22
C ILE A 90 23.90 -4.83 -2.19
N LEU A 91 23.61 -3.55 -1.93
CA LEU A 91 24.03 -2.46 -2.80
C LEU A 91 25.56 -2.41 -2.92
N THR A 92 26.27 -2.66 -1.82
CA THR A 92 27.73 -2.67 -1.79
C THR A 92 28.31 -3.84 -2.57
N ASP A 93 27.77 -5.04 -2.39
CA ASP A 93 28.27 -6.25 -3.06
C ASP A 93 28.00 -6.20 -4.57
N ARG A 94 26.85 -5.67 -5.00
CA ARG A 94 26.59 -5.38 -6.41
C ARG A 94 27.62 -4.40 -7.00
N LYS A 95 27.94 -3.32 -6.29
CA LYS A 95 28.97 -2.34 -6.72
C LYS A 95 30.33 -2.99 -6.86
N LYS A 96 30.74 -3.83 -5.89
CA LYS A 96 32.01 -4.59 -5.96
C LYS A 96 32.05 -5.53 -7.17
N GLN A 97 30.91 -6.13 -7.51
CA GLN A 97 30.77 -7.02 -8.67
C GLN A 97 30.57 -6.27 -10.00
N ASN A 98 30.62 -4.93 -9.99
CA ASN A 98 30.35 -4.07 -11.15
C ASN A 98 28.99 -4.37 -11.81
N LEU A 99 27.99 -4.72 -11.01
CA LEU A 99 26.62 -4.94 -11.46
C LEU A 99 25.83 -3.63 -11.44
N ALA A 100 24.89 -3.50 -12.39
CA ALA A 100 23.97 -2.37 -12.39
C ALA A 100 23.20 -2.29 -11.06
N VAL A 101 23.20 -1.10 -10.46
CA VAL A 101 22.53 -0.77 -9.20
C VAL A 101 22.08 0.69 -9.24
N THR A 102 21.04 1.02 -8.49
CA THR A 102 20.59 2.41 -8.32
C THR A 102 21.64 3.29 -7.62
N GLU A 103 21.54 4.60 -7.84
CA GLU A 103 22.26 5.62 -7.05
C GLU A 103 21.65 5.84 -5.66
N LEU A 104 20.44 5.30 -5.43
CA LEU A 104 19.75 5.42 -4.14
C LEU A 104 20.44 4.61 -3.05
N ASN A 105 20.42 5.14 -1.83
CA ASN A 105 20.88 4.43 -0.64
C ASN A 105 19.78 3.51 -0.07
N ALA A 106 20.15 2.69 0.92
CA ALA A 106 19.24 1.73 1.55
C ALA A 106 17.98 2.38 2.16
N THR A 107 18.16 3.50 2.85
CA THR A 107 17.09 4.32 3.46
C THR A 107 16.09 4.79 2.40
N GLU A 108 16.57 5.29 1.27
CA GLU A 108 15.75 5.76 0.15
C GLU A 108 14.98 4.61 -0.52
N LEU A 109 15.61 3.43 -0.69
CA LEU A 109 14.92 2.24 -1.20
C LEU A 109 13.79 1.79 -0.28
N LEU A 110 14.03 1.80 1.05
CA LEU A 110 12.99 1.51 2.03
C LEU A 110 11.85 2.54 1.95
N HIS A 111 12.17 3.83 1.83
CA HIS A 111 11.16 4.88 1.68
C HIS A 111 10.34 4.77 0.39
N LEU A 112 10.93 4.31 -0.72
CA LEU A 112 10.20 4.01 -1.95
C LEU A 112 9.34 2.73 -1.84
N GLY A 113 9.49 1.97 -0.75
CA GLY A 113 8.84 0.70 -0.53
C GLY A 113 9.47 -0.44 -1.32
N SER A 114 10.69 -0.29 -1.84
CA SER A 114 11.34 -1.24 -2.75
C SER A 114 11.72 -2.58 -2.11
N VAL A 115 11.55 -2.73 -0.79
CA VAL A 115 11.95 -3.92 -0.01
C VAL A 115 10.72 -4.67 0.47
N TRP A 116 10.66 -5.95 0.13
CA TRP A 116 9.63 -6.89 0.58
C TRP A 116 10.24 -7.94 1.50
N PHE A 117 9.44 -8.40 2.45
CA PHE A 117 9.84 -9.29 3.53
C PHE A 117 8.84 -10.40 3.74
N LEU A 118 9.36 -11.58 4.04
CA LEU A 118 8.61 -12.71 4.52
C LEU A 118 9.37 -13.36 5.69
N PRO A 119 8.76 -13.54 6.87
CA PRO A 119 9.47 -14.09 8.03
C PRO A 119 9.78 -15.58 7.82
N ALA A 120 10.83 -16.07 8.48
CA ALA A 120 11.26 -17.48 8.43
C ALA A 120 10.14 -18.48 8.76
N SER A 121 9.23 -18.08 9.65
CA SER A 121 8.09 -18.88 10.11
C SER A 121 6.91 -18.91 9.12
N ALA A 122 6.93 -18.10 8.06
CA ALA A 122 5.85 -18.09 7.09
C ALA A 122 5.79 -19.42 6.31
N PRO A 123 4.60 -19.99 6.11
CA PRO A 123 4.43 -21.11 5.21
C PRO A 123 4.98 -20.79 3.82
N ARG A 124 5.84 -21.68 3.31
CA ARG A 124 6.51 -21.48 2.01
C ARG A 124 5.61 -21.82 0.82
N ASP A 125 4.50 -22.52 1.05
CA ASP A 125 3.46 -22.76 0.04
C ASP A 125 2.61 -21.48 -0.13
N PRO A 126 2.63 -20.83 -1.30
CA PRO A 126 1.84 -19.63 -1.58
C PRO A 126 0.33 -19.83 -1.39
N ALA A 127 -0.17 -21.07 -1.48
CA ALA A 127 -1.57 -21.43 -1.26
C ALA A 127 -1.92 -21.61 0.22
N LEU A 128 -0.95 -21.95 1.07
CA LEU A 128 -1.14 -22.21 2.52
C LEU A 128 -0.75 -21.03 3.41
N GLY A 129 -0.06 -20.02 2.87
CA GLY A 129 -0.14 -18.64 3.37
C GLY A 129 1.17 -17.96 3.76
N GLY A 130 1.17 -16.63 3.65
CA GLY A 130 2.30 -15.74 3.90
C GLY A 130 2.56 -14.86 2.66
N ARG A 131 1.85 -13.73 2.53
CA ARG A 131 2.16 -12.77 1.47
C ARG A 131 3.31 -11.89 1.93
N PRO A 132 4.36 -11.68 1.11
CA PRO A 132 5.40 -10.73 1.45
C PRO A 132 4.80 -9.36 1.76
N VAL A 133 5.30 -8.73 2.81
CA VAL A 133 4.91 -7.37 3.22
C VAL A 133 6.05 -6.42 2.93
N ARG A 134 5.77 -5.14 2.69
CA ARG A 134 6.83 -4.14 2.54
C ARG A 134 7.38 -3.77 3.90
N LEU A 135 8.69 -3.60 4.00
CA LEU A 135 9.32 -3.06 5.20
C LEU A 135 9.59 -1.57 5.07
N ASP A 136 9.60 -0.89 6.20
CA ASP A 136 10.14 0.44 6.39
C ASP A 136 11.34 0.39 7.37
N GLN A 137 11.94 1.55 7.65
CA GLN A 137 13.12 1.64 8.54
C GLN A 137 12.80 1.32 10.01
N THR A 138 11.52 1.29 10.38
CA THR A 138 11.09 1.01 11.76
C THR A 138 10.89 -0.48 12.01
N ALA A 139 11.08 -1.31 10.98
CA ALA A 139 10.99 -2.75 11.07
C ALA A 139 11.98 -3.32 12.11
N PRO A 140 11.59 -4.40 12.83
CA PRO A 140 12.47 -5.06 13.76
C PRO A 140 13.70 -5.66 13.04
N ALA A 141 14.74 -5.97 13.81
CA ALA A 141 15.92 -6.65 13.28
C ALA A 141 15.54 -8.00 12.66
N LEU A 142 16.05 -8.24 11.47
CA LEU A 142 15.87 -9.46 10.69
C LEU A 142 16.57 -10.62 11.37
N GLN A 143 15.93 -11.78 11.36
CA GLN A 143 16.39 -13.01 11.99
C GLN A 143 16.87 -14.01 10.93
N ALA A 144 17.58 -15.04 11.41
CA ALA A 144 18.01 -16.14 10.56
C ALA A 144 16.81 -16.83 9.90
N GLY A 145 16.92 -17.10 8.60
CA GLY A 145 15.87 -17.68 7.78
C GLY A 145 14.83 -16.68 7.26
N ASP A 146 14.91 -15.40 7.64
CA ASP A 146 14.05 -14.37 7.07
C ASP A 146 14.39 -14.15 5.58
N TYR A 147 13.35 -13.91 4.79
CA TYR A 147 13.47 -13.70 3.35
C TYR A 147 13.24 -12.24 3.00
N LEU A 148 14.16 -11.68 2.22
CA LEU A 148 14.05 -10.36 1.61
C LEU A 148 13.99 -10.46 0.10
N ARG A 149 13.16 -9.60 -0.50
CA ARG A 149 13.17 -9.31 -1.92
C ARG A 149 13.38 -7.81 -2.10
N VAL A 150 14.55 -7.44 -2.62
CA VAL A 150 15.00 -6.06 -2.74
C VAL A 150 15.01 -5.64 -4.20
N HIS A 151 14.20 -4.65 -4.54
CA HIS A 151 14.25 -3.99 -5.84
C HIS A 151 15.35 -2.93 -5.83
N HIS A 152 16.56 -3.29 -6.26
CA HIS A 152 17.75 -2.43 -6.25
C HIS A 152 17.82 -1.45 -7.43
N HIS A 153 16.84 -1.46 -8.33
CA HIS A 153 16.71 -0.47 -9.40
C HIS A 153 15.23 -0.10 -9.59
N PRO A 154 14.60 0.54 -8.59
CA PRO A 154 13.17 0.83 -8.64
C PRO A 154 12.86 1.87 -9.72
N ARG A 155 11.74 1.69 -10.42
CA ARG A 155 11.25 2.69 -11.39
C ARG A 155 11.00 4.01 -10.70
N ARG A 156 11.50 5.10 -11.29
CA ARG A 156 11.30 6.46 -10.81
C ARG A 156 10.29 7.21 -11.69
N PHE A 157 9.40 7.95 -11.06
CA PHE A 157 8.40 8.80 -11.72
C PHE A 157 8.60 10.27 -11.30
N PRO A 158 9.69 10.92 -11.73
CA PRO A 158 10.06 12.26 -11.26
C PRO A 158 9.02 13.34 -11.62
N HIS A 159 8.17 13.07 -12.61
CA HIS A 159 7.05 13.94 -12.96
C HIS A 159 6.07 14.15 -11.79
N ALA A 160 5.96 13.19 -10.86
CA ALA A 160 5.11 13.35 -9.69
C ALA A 160 5.53 14.55 -8.82
N HIS A 161 6.83 14.86 -8.74
CA HIS A 161 7.37 15.95 -7.92
C HIS A 161 7.29 17.32 -8.57
N ARG A 162 6.88 17.40 -9.85
CA ARG A 162 6.72 18.66 -10.59
C ARG A 162 5.39 19.36 -10.30
N TYR A 163 4.51 18.73 -9.54
CA TYR A 163 3.16 19.23 -9.24
C TYR A 163 2.94 19.37 -7.74
N ASP A 164 2.07 20.30 -7.38
CA ASP A 164 1.55 20.44 -6.02
C ASP A 164 0.21 19.69 -5.91
N TRP A 165 0.24 18.56 -5.23
CA TRP A 165 -0.93 17.67 -5.10
C TRP A 165 -1.99 18.19 -4.14
N SER A 166 -1.70 19.27 -3.41
CA SER A 166 -2.63 19.90 -2.47
C SER A 166 -3.47 21.00 -3.11
N LYS A 167 -3.09 21.47 -4.31
CA LYS A 167 -3.61 22.68 -4.94
C LYS A 167 -4.58 22.45 -6.09
N SER A 168 -5.46 23.43 -6.27
CA SER A 168 -6.30 23.58 -7.46
C SER A 168 -5.47 23.92 -8.70
N ILE A 169 -5.92 23.49 -9.89
CA ILE A 169 -5.32 23.88 -11.17
C ILE A 169 -5.37 25.40 -11.42
N HIS A 170 -6.24 26.12 -10.69
CA HIS A 170 -6.38 27.58 -10.78
C HIS A 170 -5.56 28.32 -9.73
N ASP A 171 -4.96 27.61 -8.77
CA ASP A 171 -4.11 28.20 -7.75
C ASP A 171 -2.72 28.45 -8.34
N THR A 172 -2.40 29.73 -8.55
CA THR A 172 -1.11 30.18 -9.08
C THR A 172 -0.11 30.53 -7.98
N SER A 173 -0.38 30.19 -6.71
CA SER A 173 0.55 30.42 -5.62
C SER A 173 1.69 29.38 -5.62
N GLY A 174 2.93 29.87 -5.50
CA GLY A 174 4.14 29.03 -5.43
C GLY A 174 4.62 28.49 -6.78
N ASP A 175 5.68 27.66 -6.73
CA ASP A 175 6.48 27.30 -7.92
C ASP A 175 5.94 26.09 -8.71
N LYS A 176 4.96 25.36 -8.16
CA LYS A 176 4.44 24.12 -8.74
C LYS A 176 2.96 24.24 -9.07
N PRO A 177 2.52 23.86 -10.28
CA PRO A 177 1.12 23.86 -10.65
C PRO A 177 0.31 22.85 -9.83
N GLY A 178 -0.92 23.23 -9.49
CA GLY A 178 -1.88 22.32 -8.87
C GLY A 178 -2.47 21.29 -9.83
N VAL A 179 -3.16 20.29 -9.28
CA VAL A 179 -3.77 19.17 -10.05
C VAL A 179 -5.27 19.02 -9.80
N ILE A 180 -5.82 19.66 -8.77
CA ILE A 180 -7.22 19.51 -8.37
C ILE A 180 -8.12 20.36 -9.27
N VAL A 181 -9.10 19.75 -9.91
CA VAL A 181 -10.05 20.44 -10.79
C VAL A 181 -11.34 20.77 -10.03
N ALA A 182 -11.86 19.82 -9.28
CA ALA A 182 -13.07 19.97 -8.48
C ALA A 182 -13.06 18.95 -7.33
N GLU A 183 -13.74 19.26 -6.24
CA GLU A 183 -13.85 18.40 -5.06
C GLU A 183 -15.22 18.59 -4.41
N ASP A 184 -15.74 17.51 -3.82
CA ASP A 184 -16.89 17.53 -2.93
C ASP A 184 -16.54 16.64 -1.73
N THR A 185 -16.22 17.29 -0.61
CA THR A 185 -15.76 16.63 0.62
C THR A 185 -16.88 15.82 1.27
N ASP A 186 -18.12 16.30 1.18
CA ASP A 186 -19.28 15.68 1.81
C ASP A 186 -19.66 14.39 1.08
N LYS A 187 -19.63 14.42 -0.26
CA LYS A 187 -19.84 13.23 -1.08
C LYS A 187 -18.61 12.35 -1.19
N GLY A 188 -17.42 12.85 -0.83
CA GLY A 188 -16.19 12.08 -0.78
C GLY A 188 -15.54 11.79 -2.13
N TRP A 189 -15.53 12.79 -3.02
CA TRP A 189 -14.88 12.67 -4.33
C TRP A 189 -14.04 13.87 -4.71
N LEU A 190 -13.06 13.61 -5.56
CA LEU A 190 -12.12 14.58 -6.10
C LEU A 190 -11.91 14.29 -7.59
N VAL A 191 -11.95 15.31 -8.43
CA VAL A 191 -11.54 15.23 -9.84
C VAL A 191 -10.20 15.92 -9.98
N ILE A 192 -9.21 15.17 -10.47
CA ILE A 192 -7.88 15.71 -10.74
C ILE A 192 -7.57 15.71 -12.22
N ARG A 193 -6.67 16.58 -12.65
CA ARG A 193 -5.97 16.49 -13.94
C ARG A 193 -4.67 15.74 -13.73
N LYS A 194 -4.70 14.42 -13.91
CA LYS A 194 -3.53 13.54 -13.82
C LYS A 194 -2.46 13.98 -14.84
N PRO A 195 -1.22 14.28 -14.41
CA PRO A 195 -0.11 14.53 -15.32
C PRO A 195 0.30 13.29 -16.14
N SER A 196 0.91 13.49 -17.31
CA SER A 196 1.56 12.40 -18.03
C SER A 196 2.78 11.89 -17.24
N MET A 197 3.19 10.66 -17.52
CA MET A 197 4.35 9.99 -16.91
C MET A 197 4.24 9.70 -15.41
N VAL A 198 3.05 9.82 -14.82
CA VAL A 198 2.77 9.48 -13.42
C VAL A 198 1.79 8.30 -13.37
N PRO A 199 2.07 7.20 -12.66
CA PRO A 199 1.12 6.10 -12.50
C PRO A 199 -0.03 6.48 -11.55
N VAL A 200 -1.20 5.88 -11.77
CA VAL A 200 -2.38 6.12 -10.89
C VAL A 200 -2.25 5.40 -9.54
N HIS A 201 -1.66 4.21 -9.54
CA HIS A 201 -1.47 3.35 -8.37
C HIS A 201 0.00 3.02 -8.17
N MET A 202 0.32 2.52 -6.97
CA MET A 202 1.66 2.02 -6.66
C MET A 202 2.13 0.93 -7.64
N THR A 203 3.43 0.91 -7.88
CA THR A 203 4.12 -0.16 -8.58
C THR A 203 4.77 -1.11 -7.58
N VAL A 204 5.28 -2.26 -8.05
CA VAL A 204 5.85 -3.29 -7.19
C VAL A 204 7.12 -2.80 -6.46
N ASP A 205 7.83 -1.85 -7.03
CA ASP A 205 9.12 -1.33 -6.59
C ASP A 205 9.09 0.14 -6.15
N ASN A 206 7.99 0.85 -6.41
CA ASN A 206 7.78 2.24 -6.00
C ASN A 206 6.33 2.48 -5.56
N CYS A 207 6.13 2.71 -4.26
CA CYS A 207 4.84 3.01 -3.66
C CYS A 207 4.56 4.51 -3.44
N ARG A 208 5.50 5.40 -3.80
CA ARG A 208 5.45 6.82 -3.44
C ARG A 208 5.08 7.74 -4.59
N GLU A 209 5.67 7.51 -5.77
CA GLU A 209 5.56 8.44 -6.89
C GLU A 209 4.36 8.09 -7.77
N ASN A 210 3.16 8.11 -7.20
CA ASN A 210 1.89 7.80 -7.86
C ASN A 210 0.76 8.69 -7.36
N VAL A 211 -0.31 8.83 -8.15
CA VAL A 211 -1.47 9.69 -7.84
C VAL A 211 -2.03 9.45 -6.45
N ALA A 212 -2.31 8.18 -6.10
CA ALA A 212 -2.96 7.85 -4.85
C ALA A 212 -2.10 8.25 -3.64
N ASP A 213 -0.79 7.93 -3.67
CA ASP A 213 0.11 8.23 -2.56
C ASP A 213 0.42 9.74 -2.45
N CYS A 214 0.63 10.43 -3.57
CA CYS A 214 0.88 11.87 -3.55
C CYS A 214 -0.31 12.67 -2.99
N LEU A 215 -1.56 12.29 -3.33
CA LEU A 215 -2.75 12.90 -2.74
C LEU A 215 -2.89 12.58 -1.25
N LYS A 216 -2.57 11.34 -0.83
CA LYS A 216 -2.64 10.96 0.59
C LYS A 216 -1.68 11.79 1.42
N GLN A 217 -0.45 11.93 0.95
CA GLN A 217 0.55 12.76 1.60
C GLN A 217 0.11 14.22 1.67
N ALA A 218 -0.38 14.78 0.56
CA ALA A 218 -0.86 16.16 0.52
C ALA A 218 -1.99 16.41 1.53
N ARG A 219 -2.94 15.48 1.66
CA ARG A 219 -4.03 15.57 2.64
C ARG A 219 -3.56 15.37 4.08
N ALA A 220 -2.62 14.47 4.31
CA ALA A 220 -2.01 14.28 5.63
C ALA A 220 -1.29 15.55 6.10
N TRP A 221 -0.54 16.23 5.22
CA TRP A 221 0.12 17.49 5.57
C TRP A 221 -0.84 18.64 5.88
N GLN A 222 -2.07 18.59 5.35
CA GLN A 222 -3.12 19.56 5.68
C GLN A 222 -3.76 19.29 7.05
N SER A 223 -3.57 18.11 7.64
CA SER A 223 -4.13 17.73 8.93
C SER A 223 -2.99 17.45 9.93
N PRO A 224 -2.74 18.36 10.90
CA PRO A 224 -1.59 18.24 11.80
C PRO A 224 -1.60 17.01 12.71
N THR A 225 -2.72 16.29 12.78
CA THR A 225 -2.89 15.09 13.62
C THR A 225 -3.05 13.79 12.83
N ALA A 226 -3.19 13.84 11.50
CA ALA A 226 -3.45 12.65 10.70
C ALA A 226 -2.15 12.09 10.10
N ASP A 227 -1.91 10.80 10.30
CA ASP A 227 -0.93 10.07 9.50
C ASP A 227 -1.49 9.88 8.07
N ALA A 228 -0.64 9.89 7.05
CA ALA A 228 -1.02 9.52 5.68
C ALA A 228 -1.64 8.12 5.60
N ARG A 229 -1.36 7.25 6.57
CA ARG A 229 -1.99 5.93 6.74
C ARG A 229 -3.48 6.02 7.09
N ASP A 230 -3.90 7.10 7.75
CA ASP A 230 -5.29 7.33 8.17
C ASP A 230 -6.14 7.98 7.06
N VAL A 231 -5.49 8.60 6.07
CA VAL A 231 -6.17 9.25 4.95
C VAL A 231 -6.67 8.20 3.95
N TYR A 232 -8.00 8.08 3.85
CA TYR A 232 -8.62 7.23 2.83
C TYR A 232 -8.60 7.91 1.46
N ILE A 233 -7.81 7.37 0.55
CA ILE A 233 -7.84 7.71 -0.88
C ILE A 233 -7.73 6.44 -1.70
N THR A 234 -8.61 6.30 -2.68
CA THR A 234 -8.54 5.26 -3.70
C THR A 234 -8.91 5.81 -5.06
N THR A 235 -8.48 5.14 -6.12
CA THR A 235 -8.73 5.53 -7.51
C THR A 235 -9.50 4.40 -8.20
N PRO A 236 -10.85 4.46 -8.21
CA PRO A 236 -11.71 3.42 -8.77
C PRO A 236 -11.51 3.15 -10.27
N GLN A 237 -10.89 4.10 -10.97
CA GLN A 237 -10.50 4.00 -12.37
C GLN A 237 -9.00 4.27 -12.52
N ARG A 238 -8.43 3.86 -13.66
CA ARG A 238 -7.02 4.06 -13.98
C ARG A 238 -6.87 4.72 -15.34
N LEU A 239 -5.81 5.51 -15.48
CA LEU A 239 -5.24 5.92 -16.75
C LEU A 239 -3.83 5.34 -16.85
N ASP A 240 -3.41 5.04 -18.07
CA ASP A 240 -2.06 4.58 -18.33
C ASP A 240 -1.04 5.64 -17.91
N GLN A 241 0.18 5.20 -17.59
CA GLN A 241 1.22 6.06 -17.04
C GLN A 241 1.50 7.28 -17.94
N ASN A 242 1.63 7.06 -19.25
CA ASN A 242 1.92 8.10 -20.25
C ASN A 242 0.69 8.96 -20.63
N THR A 243 -0.51 8.58 -20.18
CA THR A 243 -1.76 9.29 -20.50
C THR A 243 -2.01 10.39 -19.47
N SER A 244 -2.19 11.64 -19.92
CA SER A 244 -2.70 12.73 -19.10
C SER A 244 -4.22 12.86 -19.26
N GLY A 245 -4.90 13.42 -18.25
CA GLY A 245 -6.35 13.61 -18.35
C GLY A 245 -7.07 13.69 -17.02
N LEU A 246 -8.39 13.78 -17.08
CA LEU A 246 -9.23 13.83 -15.89
C LEU A 246 -9.36 12.44 -15.25
N VAL A 247 -9.17 12.38 -13.94
CA VAL A 247 -9.35 11.16 -13.14
C VAL A 247 -10.21 11.46 -11.93
N VAL A 248 -11.23 10.62 -11.71
CA VAL A 248 -12.02 10.63 -10.48
C VAL A 248 -11.29 9.82 -9.41
N VAL A 249 -11.14 10.44 -8.25
CA VAL A 249 -10.52 9.89 -7.04
C VAL A 249 -11.58 9.87 -5.93
N ALA A 250 -11.65 8.79 -5.18
CA ALA A 250 -12.55 8.65 -4.05
C ALA A 250 -11.81 8.94 -2.75
N THR A 251 -12.35 9.86 -1.94
CA THR A 251 -11.84 10.22 -0.62
C THR A 251 -12.69 9.63 0.51
N LEU A 252 -13.83 9.00 0.19
CA LEU A 252 -14.63 8.20 1.12
C LEU A 252 -14.96 6.80 0.56
N LYS A 253 -15.04 5.80 1.45
CA LYS A 253 -15.40 4.41 1.12
C LYS A 253 -16.76 4.28 0.41
N PRO A 254 -17.85 4.94 0.87
CA PRO A 254 -19.16 4.84 0.21
C PRO A 254 -19.12 5.35 -1.24
N PHE A 255 -18.43 6.46 -1.51
CA PHE A 255 -18.27 6.97 -2.87
C PHE A 255 -17.47 6.02 -3.75
N ALA A 256 -16.37 5.45 -3.23
CA ALA A 256 -15.59 4.45 -3.96
C ALA A 256 -16.46 3.25 -4.40
N ALA A 257 -17.32 2.75 -3.50
CA ALA A 257 -18.23 1.65 -3.79
C ALA A 257 -19.29 2.04 -4.82
N TYR A 258 -19.89 3.23 -4.66
CA TYR A 258 -20.86 3.80 -5.60
C TYR A 258 -20.27 3.94 -7.01
N PHE A 259 -19.11 4.59 -7.13
CA PHE A 259 -18.47 4.84 -8.42
C PHE A 259 -18.03 3.54 -9.09
N ALA A 260 -17.51 2.57 -8.33
CA ALA A 260 -17.22 1.23 -8.85
C ALA A 260 -18.48 0.53 -9.38
N SER A 261 -19.64 0.74 -8.75
CA SER A 261 -20.93 0.23 -9.25
C SER A 261 -21.34 0.87 -10.57
N LEU A 262 -21.14 2.19 -10.72
CA LEU A 262 -21.39 2.89 -11.98
C LEU A 262 -20.52 2.36 -13.12
N LEU A 263 -19.22 2.16 -12.85
CA LEU A 263 -18.29 1.59 -13.83
C LEU A 263 -18.72 0.18 -14.25
N ARG A 264 -19.05 -0.69 -13.28
CA ARG A 264 -19.55 -2.05 -13.57
C ARG A 264 -20.84 -2.03 -14.41
N SER A 265 -21.78 -1.16 -14.05
CA SER A 265 -23.06 -1.03 -14.76
C SER A 265 -22.88 -0.49 -16.18
N LYS A 266 -21.96 0.46 -16.38
CA LYS A 266 -21.56 0.93 -17.71
C LYS A 266 -20.97 -0.19 -18.54
N THR A 267 -19.99 -0.92 -18.00
CA THR A 267 -19.36 -2.05 -18.69
C THR A 267 -20.39 -3.14 -19.03
N ALA A 268 -21.29 -3.49 -18.11
CA ALA A 268 -22.34 -4.49 -18.34
C ALA A 268 -23.25 -4.10 -19.52
N ARG A 269 -23.71 -2.84 -19.58
CA ARG A 269 -24.53 -2.33 -20.69
C ARG A 269 -23.79 -2.34 -22.03
N GLN A 270 -22.50 -2.02 -22.03
CA GLN A 270 -21.68 -2.07 -23.24
C GLN A 270 -21.49 -3.51 -23.74
N LEU A 271 -21.43 -4.48 -22.83
CA LEU A 271 -21.27 -5.89 -23.16
C LEU A 271 -22.58 -6.57 -23.58
N SER A 272 -23.71 -6.15 -23.02
CA SER A 272 -25.02 -6.76 -23.33
C SER A 272 -25.55 -6.38 -24.71
N GLY A 273 -24.93 -5.41 -25.41
CA GLY A 273 -25.44 -4.89 -26.68
C GLY A 273 -26.79 -4.17 -26.56
N ASP A 274 -27.30 -4.04 -25.34
CA ASP A 274 -28.63 -3.51 -24.99
C ASP A 274 -28.62 -1.98 -24.86
N GLY A 275 -27.59 -1.35 -25.44
CA GLY A 275 -27.53 0.10 -25.59
C GLY A 275 -28.53 0.51 -26.66
N ASP A 276 -29.59 1.18 -26.24
CA ASP A 276 -30.58 1.91 -27.06
C ASP A 276 -29.97 3.05 -27.91
N ASP A 277 -28.63 3.08 -28.05
CA ASP A 277 -27.84 4.03 -28.84
C ASP A 277 -27.70 3.58 -30.31
N ARG A 278 -28.75 3.00 -30.91
CA ARG A 278 -28.78 2.77 -32.36
C ARG A 278 -28.99 4.06 -33.19
N ASN A 279 -29.17 5.21 -32.54
CA ASN A 279 -29.41 6.51 -33.20
C ASN A 279 -28.42 7.62 -32.85
N HIS A 280 -27.30 7.32 -32.18
CA HIS A 280 -26.16 8.22 -32.16
C HIS A 280 -25.00 7.47 -32.78
N GLU A 281 -24.50 7.94 -33.93
CA GLU A 281 -23.19 7.54 -34.45
C GLU A 281 -22.14 7.82 -33.36
N SER A 282 -21.93 6.87 -32.45
CA SER A 282 -20.89 6.99 -31.45
C SER A 282 -19.60 6.59 -32.15
N LEU A 283 -18.68 7.56 -32.25
CA LEU A 283 -17.27 7.42 -32.63
C LEU A 283 -16.47 6.49 -31.68
N GLY A 284 -17.11 5.49 -31.07
CA GLY A 284 -16.62 4.81 -29.88
C GLY A 284 -17.20 3.41 -29.68
N SER A 285 -17.29 2.63 -30.76
CA SER A 285 -17.41 1.17 -30.59
C SER A 285 -16.28 0.68 -29.67
N VAL A 286 -16.57 -0.26 -28.77
CA VAL A 286 -15.55 -0.82 -27.87
C VAL A 286 -14.54 -1.60 -28.72
N HIS A 287 -13.46 -0.95 -29.13
CA HIS A 287 -12.43 -1.57 -29.97
C HIS A 287 -11.56 -2.59 -29.21
N LYS A 288 -11.62 -2.61 -27.87
CA LYS A 288 -10.84 -3.54 -27.03
C LYS A 288 -11.65 -4.03 -25.83
N LEU A 289 -11.88 -5.34 -25.80
CA LEU A 289 -12.38 -6.07 -24.65
C LEU A 289 -11.19 -6.40 -23.74
N TYR A 290 -11.06 -5.67 -22.62
CA TYR A 290 -10.16 -6.08 -21.55
C TYR A 290 -10.93 -6.94 -20.56
N ARG A 291 -10.51 -8.19 -20.39
CA ARG A 291 -10.97 -9.06 -19.31
C ARG A 291 -10.31 -8.55 -18.03
N CYS A 292 -11.06 -7.81 -17.21
CA CYS A 292 -10.60 -7.49 -15.86
C CYS A 292 -10.52 -8.80 -15.07
N LEU A 293 -9.31 -9.20 -14.67
CA LEU A 293 -9.05 -10.30 -13.73
C LEU A 293 -9.47 -9.92 -12.32
#